data_AF-A0AA43TV93-F1
#
_entry.id   AF-A0AA43TV93-F1
#
_cell.length_a   1.000
_cell.length_b   1.000
_cell.length_c   1.000
_cell.angle_alpha   90.00
_cell.angle_beta   90.00
_cell.angle_gamma   90.00
#
_symmetry.space_group_name_H-M   'P 1'
#
loop_
_entity.id
_entity.type
_entity.pdbx_description
1 polymer ?
#
loop_
_entity_poly.entity_id
_entity_poly.type
_entity_poly.pdbx_seq_one_letter_code
_entity_poly.pdbx_strand_id
1 'polypeptide(L)'
;MSEQRLSLELAKAQWEAADSSDEASDEDESGGSVVDRRVKDPKDMSRGDAVDRVELVRMAYDLRRASQAHRIHYAHPRVTFVLPKVPNPPPESLSLLLDRIRSTGAIVELGSDPIKRSNPYTSSSSVAEIFPRLLPARHPPLTETLNVDCTILLALVSDLSHITDHPIEPDYNVAIKRQIELESREHLLPASLWPGMAGRKLISTEEAVNRMWEIVDTIATPSERARTELITNQRKPAGDLSLLAEMQQYSDYPLPSNLCLPIVIVPGTKQSEIETAVKEGRLPEVSRQVASELSDINRSVFMYGWLHNHTTISSNRTVAKTVEGIIEKHGKEEDGGPVIWLSEPARSLLGKEKERRK
;
A
#
# COMPACT_ATOMS: atom_id res chain seq x y z
N MET A 1 20.34 -22.37 1.63
CA MET A 1 21.20 -22.80 2.76
C MET A 1 20.98 -24.29 3.03
N SER A 2 22.03 -25.09 3.21
CA SER A 2 21.96 -26.52 3.58
C SER A 2 22.41 -26.72 5.03
N GLU A 3 21.94 -27.79 5.68
CA GLU A 3 22.34 -28.18 7.04
C GLU A 3 23.87 -28.20 7.20
N GLN A 4 24.57 -28.91 6.31
CA GLN A 4 26.04 -29.04 6.34
C GLN A 4 26.76 -27.68 6.32
N ARG A 5 26.22 -26.69 5.60
CA ARG A 5 26.81 -25.35 5.52
C ARG A 5 26.57 -24.56 6.81
N LEU A 6 25.37 -24.65 7.39
CA LEU A 6 25.07 -24.00 8.67
C LEU A 6 25.87 -24.60 9.82
N SER A 7 26.05 -25.92 9.83
CA SER A 7 26.91 -26.59 10.82
C SER A 7 28.37 -26.21 10.64
N LEU A 8 28.85 -26.03 9.40
CA LEU A 8 30.20 -25.55 9.11
C LEU A 8 30.39 -24.09 9.56
N GLU A 9 29.42 -23.21 9.30
CA GLU A 9 29.47 -21.81 9.75
C GLU A 9 29.44 -21.70 11.27
N LEU A 10 28.63 -22.53 11.95
CA LEU A 10 28.61 -22.60 13.41
C LEU A 10 29.94 -23.13 13.97
N ALA A 11 30.51 -24.17 13.35
CA ALA A 11 31.81 -24.69 13.73
C ALA A 11 32.89 -23.63 13.50
N LYS A 12 32.91 -22.96 12.35
CA LYS A 12 33.85 -21.89 12.04
C LYS A 12 33.76 -20.75 13.08
N ALA A 13 32.56 -20.31 13.43
CA ALA A 13 32.37 -19.27 14.45
C ALA A 13 32.84 -19.71 15.84
N GLN A 14 32.71 -20.99 16.19
CA GLN A 14 33.26 -21.57 17.42
C GLN A 14 34.80 -21.64 17.38
N TRP A 15 35.37 -22.00 16.23
CA TRP A 15 36.83 -22.05 16.03
C TRP A 15 37.46 -20.66 16.05
N GLU A 16 36.89 -19.67 15.35
CA GLU A 16 37.37 -18.27 15.38
C GLU A 16 37.21 -17.61 16.77
N ALA A 17 36.28 -18.08 17.60
CA ALA A 17 36.18 -17.65 18.99
C ALA A 17 37.27 -18.28 19.88
N ALA A 18 37.79 -19.45 19.52
CA ALA A 18 38.87 -20.14 20.22
C ALA A 18 40.27 -19.67 19.78
N ASP A 19 40.44 -19.32 18.50
CA ASP A 19 41.74 -18.98 17.88
C ASP A 19 42.17 -17.51 18.10
N SER A 20 41.29 -16.65 18.62
CA SER A 20 41.70 -15.30 19.07
C SER A 20 42.43 -15.33 20.42
N SER A 21 42.93 -16.49 20.85
CA SER A 21 43.63 -16.70 22.13
C SER A 21 45.12 -16.36 22.12
N ASP A 22 45.73 -16.14 20.95
CA ASP A 22 47.19 -16.29 20.82
C ASP A 22 47.97 -15.05 20.31
N GLU A 23 47.43 -13.83 20.40
CA GLU A 23 48.25 -12.61 20.22
C GLU A 23 47.77 -11.50 21.17
N ALA A 24 48.17 -11.60 22.44
CA ALA A 24 48.12 -10.47 23.37
C ALA A 24 49.49 -9.76 23.36
N SER A 25 49.57 -8.64 22.66
CA SER A 25 50.57 -7.60 22.91
C SER A 25 49.84 -6.30 23.21
N ASP A 26 49.99 -5.84 24.45
CA ASP A 26 49.49 -4.59 24.99
C ASP A 26 49.90 -3.38 24.13
N GLU A 27 48.98 -2.44 23.92
CA GLU A 27 49.24 -0.99 24.09
C GLU A 27 47.93 -0.18 23.98
N ASP A 28 47.72 0.66 24.98
CA ASP A 28 46.53 1.49 25.22
C ASP A 28 46.35 2.66 24.23
N GLU A 29 45.08 3.04 24.05
CA GLU A 29 44.51 4.37 24.38
C GLU A 29 43.67 5.08 23.30
N SER A 30 42.45 5.44 23.75
CA SER A 30 41.63 6.62 23.38
C SER A 30 40.54 6.50 22.30
N GLY A 31 39.28 6.52 22.78
CA GLY A 31 38.30 7.51 22.33
C GLY A 31 37.10 7.02 21.52
N GLY A 32 35.91 7.01 22.14
CA GLY A 32 34.64 7.18 21.40
C GLY A 32 33.52 6.21 21.77
N SER A 33 32.46 6.75 22.38
CA SER A 33 31.23 6.07 22.79
C SER A 33 30.55 5.27 21.67
N VAL A 34 30.55 3.94 21.79
CA VAL A 34 29.67 3.01 21.07
C VAL A 34 29.25 1.94 22.07
N VAL A 35 27.94 1.76 22.20
CA VAL A 35 27.19 0.72 22.94
C VAL A 35 28.07 -0.36 23.58
N ASP A 36 28.06 -0.38 24.91
CA ASP A 36 28.74 -1.30 25.83
C ASP A 36 28.64 -2.78 25.40
N ARG A 37 29.55 -3.20 24.50
CA ARG A 37 29.91 -4.60 24.29
C ARG A 37 31.20 -4.80 25.07
N ARG A 38 31.05 -5.09 26.36
CA ARG A 38 32.11 -5.71 27.15
C ARG A 38 32.59 -6.94 26.38
N VAL A 39 33.75 -6.83 25.73
CA VAL A 39 34.43 -7.98 25.14
C VAL A 39 34.77 -8.88 26.31
N LYS A 40 33.97 -9.93 26.53
CA LYS A 40 34.32 -10.97 27.50
C LYS A 40 35.62 -11.61 27.04
N ASP A 41 36.49 -11.92 27.99
CA ASP A 41 37.67 -12.74 27.74
C ASP A 41 37.26 -13.99 26.94
N PRO A 42 38.01 -14.39 25.90
CA PRO A 42 37.67 -15.54 25.05
C PRO A 42 37.61 -16.86 25.82
N LYS A 43 38.22 -16.93 27.01
CA LYS A 43 38.12 -18.07 27.94
C LYS A 43 36.77 -18.19 28.67
N ASP A 44 35.94 -17.15 28.61
CA ASP A 44 34.65 -17.06 29.29
C ASP A 44 33.47 -16.92 28.29
N MET A 45 33.73 -17.18 26.99
CA MET A 45 32.69 -17.16 25.95
C MET A 45 31.87 -18.44 25.95
N SER A 46 30.57 -18.27 26.16
CA SER A 46 29.58 -19.34 26.09
C SER A 46 29.38 -19.78 24.64
N ARG A 47 28.93 -21.03 24.44
CA ARG A 47 28.42 -21.53 23.15
C ARG A 47 27.36 -20.58 22.53
N GLY A 48 26.64 -19.82 23.36
CA GLY A 48 25.72 -18.77 22.91
C GLY A 48 26.40 -17.55 22.27
N ASP A 49 27.57 -17.14 22.78
CA ASP A 49 28.32 -16.00 22.25
C ASP A 49 28.90 -16.30 20.85
N ALA A 50 29.27 -17.56 20.58
CA ALA A 50 29.68 -18.02 19.25
C ALA A 50 28.51 -18.07 18.24
N VAL A 51 27.29 -18.41 18.70
CA VAL A 51 26.08 -18.40 17.86
C VAL A 51 25.74 -16.99 17.40
N ASP A 52 25.97 -15.97 18.23
CA ASP A 52 25.72 -14.57 17.89
C ASP A 52 26.64 -14.03 16.79
N ARG A 53 27.78 -14.68 16.56
CA ARG A 53 28.71 -14.35 15.47
C ARG A 53 28.29 -14.95 14.12
N VAL A 54 27.35 -15.90 14.11
CA VAL A 54 26.87 -16.49 12.85
C VAL A 54 26.14 -15.44 12.03
N GLU A 55 26.53 -15.27 10.77
CA GLU A 55 26.01 -14.22 9.89
C GLU A 55 24.49 -14.24 9.77
N LEU A 56 23.88 -15.43 9.79
CA LEU A 56 22.44 -15.59 9.73
C LEU A 56 21.72 -15.00 10.96
N VAL A 57 22.32 -15.13 12.15
CA VAL A 57 21.80 -14.53 13.39
C VAL A 57 21.94 -13.01 13.35
N ARG A 58 23.10 -12.50 12.91
CA ARG A 58 23.32 -11.06 12.72
C ARG A 58 22.31 -10.46 11.73
N MET A 59 22.09 -11.13 10.61
CA MET A 59 21.09 -10.73 9.62
C MET A 59 19.67 -10.74 10.20
N ALA A 60 19.33 -11.69 11.08
CA ALA A 60 18.04 -11.68 11.77
C ALA A 60 17.87 -10.44 12.67
N TYR A 61 18.91 -10.04 13.40
CA TYR A 61 18.91 -8.79 14.17
C TYR A 61 18.79 -7.55 13.28
N ASP A 62 19.56 -7.48 12.19
CA ASP A 62 19.53 -6.34 11.28
C ASP A 62 18.17 -6.20 10.59
N LEU A 63 17.58 -7.31 10.11
CA LEU A 63 16.25 -7.32 9.51
C LEU A 63 15.16 -6.98 10.54
N ARG A 64 15.27 -7.44 11.79
CA ARG A 64 14.34 -7.07 12.85
C ARG A 64 14.40 -5.57 13.15
N ARG A 65 15.61 -5.01 13.23
CA ARG A 65 15.81 -3.57 13.43
C ARG A 65 15.23 -2.77 12.27
N ALA A 66 15.49 -3.19 11.03
CA ALA A 66 14.94 -2.56 9.84
C ALA A 66 13.40 -2.65 9.80
N SER A 67 12.82 -3.80 10.16
CA SER A 67 11.37 -3.98 10.21
C SER A 67 10.71 -3.13 11.29
N GLN A 68 11.39 -2.87 12.41
CA GLN A 68 10.88 -2.00 13.46
C GLN A 68 11.03 -0.51 13.13
N ALA A 69 11.97 -0.14 12.25
CA ALA A 69 12.19 1.24 11.85
C ALA A 69 11.16 1.76 10.85
N HIS A 70 10.47 0.87 10.13
CA HIS A 70 9.54 1.24 9.07
C HIS A 70 8.18 0.55 9.24
N ARG A 71 7.11 1.27 8.92
CA ARG A 71 5.78 0.69 8.75
C ARG A 71 5.44 0.62 7.27
N ILE A 72 4.74 -0.43 6.86
CA ILE A 72 4.18 -0.58 5.52
C ILE A 72 2.69 -0.80 5.73
N HIS A 73 1.86 0.08 5.18
CA HIS A 73 0.40 0.07 5.44
C HIS A 73 0.10 -0.01 6.94
N TYR A 74 0.76 0.87 7.71
CA TYR A 74 0.57 1.01 9.15
C TYR A 74 1.04 -0.16 10.02
N ALA A 75 1.62 -1.22 9.43
CA ALA A 75 2.12 -2.39 10.16
C ALA A 75 3.63 -2.57 9.98
N HIS A 76 4.31 -3.12 10.99
CA HIS A 76 5.72 -3.49 10.86
C HIS A 76 5.88 -4.75 10.01
N PRO A 77 6.81 -4.77 9.03
CA PRO A 77 7.09 -5.97 8.25
C PRO A 77 7.43 -7.17 9.13
N ARG A 78 6.96 -8.34 8.75
CA ARG A 78 7.30 -9.60 9.44
C ARG A 78 8.46 -10.28 8.73
N VAL A 79 9.52 -10.57 9.48
CA VAL A 79 10.70 -11.25 8.96
C VAL A 79 10.48 -12.76 9.05
N THR A 80 10.55 -13.45 7.91
CA THR A 80 10.43 -14.91 7.84
C THR A 80 11.66 -15.50 7.15
N PHE A 81 12.37 -16.39 7.85
CA PHE A 81 13.47 -17.17 7.31
C PHE A 81 12.95 -18.52 6.82
N VAL A 82 13.10 -18.79 5.52
CA VAL A 82 12.72 -20.07 4.91
C VAL A 82 13.98 -20.90 4.68
N LEU A 83 14.11 -22.02 5.42
CA LEU A 83 15.26 -22.92 5.41
C LEU A 83 14.84 -24.30 4.89
N PRO A 84 14.60 -24.45 3.57
CA PRO A 84 13.94 -25.63 2.99
C PRO A 84 14.78 -26.92 3.06
N LYS A 85 16.09 -26.81 3.31
CA LYS A 85 17.01 -27.96 3.39
C LYS A 85 17.38 -28.34 4.84
N VAL A 86 16.74 -27.72 5.83
CA VAL A 86 16.90 -28.10 7.25
C VAL A 86 15.69 -28.95 7.62
N PRO A 87 15.84 -30.18 8.13
CA PRO A 87 14.71 -31.04 8.45
C PRO A 87 13.90 -30.52 9.64
N ASN A 88 12.65 -30.99 9.76
CA ASN A 88 11.79 -30.81 10.93
C ASN A 88 11.43 -32.19 11.52
N PRO A 89 11.78 -32.51 12.79
CA PRO A 89 12.49 -31.66 13.75
C PRO A 89 13.93 -31.33 13.32
N PRO A 90 14.46 -30.16 13.72
CA PRO A 90 15.82 -29.77 13.38
C PRO A 90 16.86 -30.65 14.11
N PRO A 91 18.06 -30.80 13.54
CA PRO A 91 19.18 -31.44 14.22
C PRO A 91 19.57 -30.67 15.49
N GLU A 92 19.97 -31.38 16.54
CA GLU A 92 20.37 -30.77 17.83
C GLU A 92 21.50 -29.74 17.69
N SER A 93 22.39 -29.95 16.71
CA SER A 93 23.48 -29.02 16.39
C SER A 93 22.99 -27.64 15.95
N LEU A 94 21.80 -27.56 15.33
CA LEU A 94 21.21 -26.32 14.81
C LEU A 94 20.13 -25.74 15.73
N SER A 95 19.63 -26.49 16.72
CA SER A 95 18.55 -26.04 17.60
C SER A 95 18.85 -24.68 18.27
N LEU A 96 20.05 -24.52 18.83
CA LEU A 96 20.47 -23.26 19.48
C LEU A 96 20.49 -22.08 18.50
N LEU A 97 20.95 -22.28 17.27
CA LEU A 97 20.98 -21.25 16.24
C LEU A 97 19.55 -20.83 15.84
N LEU A 98 18.67 -21.81 15.60
CA LEU A 98 17.29 -21.56 15.19
C LEU A 98 16.51 -20.86 16.31
N ASP A 99 16.71 -21.27 17.55
CA ASP A 99 16.09 -20.62 18.71
C ASP A 99 16.63 -19.21 18.90
N ARG A 100 17.91 -18.96 18.61
CA ARG A 100 18.46 -17.61 18.61
C ARG A 100 17.83 -16.73 17.54
N ILE A 101 17.66 -17.23 16.31
CA ILE A 101 16.95 -16.50 15.24
C ILE A 101 15.52 -16.20 15.66
N ARG A 102 14.79 -17.20 16.20
CA ARG A 102 13.41 -17.02 16.70
C ARG A 102 13.32 -16.02 17.84
N SER A 103 14.35 -15.95 18.70
CA SER A 103 14.39 -14.97 19.81
C SER A 103 14.43 -13.52 19.35
N THR A 104 14.80 -13.26 18.08
CA THR A 104 14.70 -11.92 17.49
C THR A 104 13.25 -11.52 17.13
N GLY A 105 12.30 -12.46 17.22
CA GLY A 105 10.92 -12.31 16.75
C GLY A 105 10.72 -12.70 15.28
N ALA A 106 11.77 -13.19 14.62
CA ALA A 106 11.67 -13.71 13.26
C ALA A 106 10.98 -15.09 13.25
N ILE A 107 10.16 -15.32 12.22
CA ILE A 107 9.54 -16.62 11.96
C ILE A 107 10.57 -17.48 11.22
N VAL A 108 10.72 -18.74 11.62
CA VAL A 108 11.65 -19.68 10.96
C VAL A 108 10.89 -20.90 10.49
N GLU A 109 10.86 -21.09 9.17
CA GLU A 109 10.23 -22.22 8.49
C GLU A 109 11.29 -23.21 8.03
N LEU A 110 11.13 -24.48 8.38
CA LEU A 110 12.08 -25.56 8.08
C LEU A 110 11.52 -26.49 6.98
N GLY A 111 12.41 -27.25 6.33
CA GLY A 111 12.04 -28.30 5.40
C GLY A 111 11.35 -29.46 6.11
N SER A 112 10.17 -29.83 5.62
CA SER A 112 9.23 -30.82 6.20
C SER A 112 8.25 -30.28 7.25
N ASP A 113 8.20 -28.96 7.51
CA ASP A 113 6.89 -28.40 7.86
C ASP A 113 6.06 -28.46 6.57
N PRO A 114 5.05 -29.35 6.45
CA PRO A 114 4.06 -29.11 5.43
C PRO A 114 3.57 -27.72 5.77
N ILE A 115 3.67 -26.81 4.80
CA ILE A 115 2.95 -25.55 4.78
C ILE A 115 1.67 -25.83 5.58
N LYS A 116 1.49 -25.19 6.74
CA LYS A 116 0.24 -25.25 7.51
C LYS A 116 -0.81 -24.63 6.60
N ARG A 117 -1.22 -25.40 5.60
CA ARG A 117 -2.16 -25.06 4.56
C ARG A 117 -3.51 -25.27 5.22
N SER A 118 -3.93 -24.26 5.96
CA SER A 118 -5.27 -23.74 5.75
C SER A 118 -5.39 -23.02 4.38
N ASN A 119 -4.38 -23.14 3.51
CA ASN A 119 -4.38 -22.65 2.15
C ASN A 119 -5.07 -23.70 1.24
N PRO A 120 -6.24 -23.41 0.65
CA PRO A 120 -7.01 -24.36 -0.17
C PRO A 120 -6.34 -24.77 -1.51
N TYR A 121 -5.02 -24.55 -1.67
CA TYR A 121 -4.31 -24.65 -2.95
C TYR A 121 -3.21 -25.73 -2.90
N THR A 122 -3.59 -26.97 -2.55
CA THR A 122 -2.80 -28.17 -2.84
C THR A 122 -2.99 -28.70 -4.26
N SER A 123 -3.79 -28.04 -5.09
CA SER A 123 -3.99 -28.40 -6.49
C SER A 123 -3.16 -27.48 -7.40
N SER A 124 -2.08 -28.03 -7.96
CA SER A 124 -1.44 -27.60 -9.22
C SER A 124 -1.56 -26.11 -9.64
N SER A 125 -1.14 -25.16 -8.81
CA SER A 125 -1.04 -23.78 -9.28
C SER A 125 0.10 -23.66 -10.27
N SER A 126 -0.20 -23.19 -11.48
CA SER A 126 0.83 -22.92 -12.49
C SER A 126 1.80 -21.86 -11.98
N VAL A 127 3.07 -21.89 -12.42
CA VAL A 127 4.07 -20.87 -12.05
C VAL A 127 3.57 -19.45 -12.36
N ALA A 128 2.72 -19.30 -13.38
CA ALA A 128 2.07 -18.05 -13.75
C ALA A 128 1.10 -17.51 -12.68
N GLU A 129 0.45 -18.37 -11.89
CA GLU A 129 -0.41 -17.94 -10.77
C GLU A 129 0.39 -17.50 -9.54
N ILE A 130 1.63 -17.98 -9.42
CA ILE A 130 2.50 -17.70 -8.28
C ILE A 130 3.30 -16.40 -8.52
N PHE A 131 3.70 -16.13 -9.77
CA PHE A 131 4.55 -15.01 -10.13
C PHE A 131 4.06 -13.63 -9.64
N PRO A 132 2.75 -13.29 -9.75
CA PRO A 132 2.23 -12.03 -9.22
C PRO A 132 2.40 -11.88 -7.71
N ARG A 133 2.53 -12.98 -6.96
CA ARG A 133 2.73 -13.00 -5.51
C ARG A 133 4.21 -12.92 -5.10
N LEU A 134 5.14 -13.08 -6.06
CA LEU A 134 6.57 -12.93 -5.84
C LEU A 134 7.04 -11.47 -6.00
N LEU A 135 6.20 -10.63 -6.60
CA LEU A 135 6.46 -9.20 -6.71
C LEU A 135 5.88 -8.47 -5.50
N PRO A 136 6.54 -7.40 -5.01
CA PRO A 136 5.95 -6.52 -4.03
C PRO A 136 4.59 -6.04 -4.54
N ALA A 137 3.54 -6.28 -3.77
CA ALA A 137 2.22 -5.72 -4.08
C ALA A 137 2.37 -4.20 -4.05
N ARG A 138 2.30 -3.56 -5.23
CA ARG A 138 2.45 -2.10 -5.37
C ARG A 138 1.32 -1.33 -4.69
N HIS A 139 0.20 -2.01 -4.48
CA HIS A 139 -1.00 -1.42 -3.93
C HIS A 139 -1.59 -2.33 -2.83
N PRO A 140 -2.29 -1.74 -1.85
CA PRO A 140 -3.02 -2.53 -0.88
C PRO A 140 -4.16 -3.32 -1.55
N PRO A 141 -4.68 -4.37 -0.89
CA PRO A 141 -5.81 -5.12 -1.40
C PRO A 141 -7.04 -4.21 -1.59
N LEU A 142 -7.75 -4.45 -2.70
CA LEU A 142 -9.01 -3.77 -3.02
C LEU A 142 -10.19 -4.56 -2.43
N THR A 143 -11.05 -3.88 -1.70
CA THR A 143 -12.31 -4.43 -1.18
C THR A 143 -13.37 -4.61 -2.28
N GLU A 144 -14.43 -5.37 -1.99
CA GLU A 144 -15.57 -5.55 -2.93
C GLU A 144 -16.34 -4.25 -3.17
N THR A 145 -16.35 -3.36 -2.17
CA THR A 145 -16.89 -2.01 -2.28
C THR A 145 -15.75 -1.01 -2.20
N LEU A 146 -15.63 -0.11 -3.19
CA LEU A 146 -14.62 0.93 -3.26
C LEU A 146 -15.23 2.29 -2.97
N ASN A 147 -14.60 3.03 -2.06
CA ASN A 147 -14.89 4.42 -1.80
C ASN A 147 -14.08 5.32 -2.74
N VAL A 148 -14.77 6.07 -3.60
CA VAL A 148 -14.15 6.82 -4.70
C VAL A 148 -13.95 8.27 -4.27
N ASP A 149 -12.70 8.72 -4.21
CA ASP A 149 -12.36 10.11 -3.91
C ASP A 149 -12.70 11.05 -5.09
N CYS A 150 -12.90 12.34 -4.78
CA CYS A 150 -13.20 13.39 -5.76
C CYS A 150 -12.17 13.44 -6.90
N THR A 151 -10.89 13.17 -6.63
CA THR A 151 -9.85 13.15 -7.67
C THR A 151 -10.08 12.05 -8.70
N ILE A 152 -10.57 10.89 -8.28
CA ILE A 152 -10.88 9.76 -9.15
C ILE A 152 -12.21 10.00 -9.86
N LEU A 153 -13.21 10.58 -9.18
CA LEU A 153 -14.44 11.01 -9.83
C LEU A 153 -14.16 11.92 -11.03
N LEU A 154 -13.28 12.92 -10.85
CA LEU A 154 -12.87 13.81 -11.95
C LEU A 154 -12.11 13.06 -13.04
N ALA A 155 -11.24 12.11 -12.69
CA ALA A 155 -10.54 11.29 -13.67
C ALA A 155 -11.50 10.43 -14.51
N LEU A 156 -12.57 9.89 -13.91
CA LEU A 156 -13.59 9.08 -14.60
C LEU A 156 -14.45 9.87 -15.58
N VAL A 157 -14.51 11.19 -15.43
CA VAL A 157 -15.31 12.06 -16.31
C VAL A 157 -14.46 13.01 -17.14
N SER A 158 -13.13 12.99 -16.99
CA SER A 158 -12.21 13.85 -17.72
C SER A 158 -12.04 13.39 -19.17
N ASP A 159 -12.09 14.32 -20.13
CA ASP A 159 -11.82 14.02 -21.55
C ASP A 159 -10.40 13.48 -21.74
N LEU A 160 -9.44 13.99 -20.96
CA LEU A 160 -8.06 13.50 -20.95
C LEU A 160 -7.93 12.02 -20.61
N SER A 161 -8.85 11.45 -19.84
CA SER A 161 -8.81 10.02 -19.50
C SER A 161 -9.48 9.14 -20.55
N HIS A 162 -10.34 9.68 -21.41
CA HIS A 162 -11.25 8.91 -22.26
C HIS A 162 -10.97 9.01 -23.76
N ILE A 163 -10.27 10.05 -24.20
CA ILE A 163 -9.98 10.31 -25.61
C ILE A 163 -8.50 10.03 -25.88
N THR A 164 -8.23 9.30 -26.94
CA THR A 164 -6.90 8.84 -27.36
C THR A 164 -6.13 9.88 -28.17
N ASP A 165 -6.83 10.59 -29.06
CA ASP A 165 -6.25 11.60 -29.95
C ASP A 165 -6.62 13.02 -29.46
N HIS A 166 -5.91 13.48 -28.43
CA HIS A 166 -6.09 14.85 -27.93
C HIS A 166 -5.28 15.84 -28.76
N PRO A 167 -5.94 16.74 -29.53
CA PRO A 167 -5.22 17.79 -30.23
C PRO A 167 -4.60 18.73 -29.19
N ILE A 168 -3.28 18.90 -29.25
CA ILE A 168 -2.59 19.84 -28.38
C ILE A 168 -2.84 21.24 -28.91
N GLU A 169 -3.77 21.96 -28.28
CA GLU A 169 -4.03 23.36 -28.61
C GLU A 169 -2.92 24.26 -28.04
N PRO A 170 -2.53 25.32 -28.77
CA PRO A 170 -1.47 26.22 -28.34
C PRO A 170 -1.80 26.93 -27.01
N ASP A 171 -3.08 27.19 -26.75
CA ASP A 171 -3.57 27.92 -25.57
C ASP A 171 -3.71 27.04 -24.32
N TYR A 172 -3.53 25.72 -24.43
CA TYR A 172 -3.52 24.85 -23.26
C TYR A 172 -2.36 25.22 -22.33
N ASN A 173 -2.70 25.27 -21.03
CA ASN A 173 -1.70 25.50 -20.00
C ASN A 173 -0.69 24.33 -19.96
N VAL A 174 0.48 24.60 -19.38
CA VAL A 174 1.59 23.62 -19.31
C VAL A 174 1.18 22.35 -18.57
N ALA A 175 0.27 22.43 -17.59
CA ALA A 175 -0.19 21.29 -16.82
C ALA A 175 -1.05 20.33 -17.66
N ILE A 176 -1.97 20.85 -18.47
CA ILE A 176 -2.81 20.07 -19.39
C ILE A 176 -1.94 19.41 -20.46
N LYS A 177 -1.01 20.17 -21.08
CA LYS A 177 -0.06 19.62 -22.06
C LYS A 177 0.74 18.44 -21.49
N ARG A 178 1.21 18.57 -20.24
CA ARG A 178 1.90 17.48 -19.53
C ARG A 178 0.98 16.29 -19.27
N GLN A 179 -0.28 16.50 -18.93
CA GLN A 179 -1.23 15.40 -18.72
C GLN A 179 -1.54 14.65 -20.01
N ILE A 180 -1.66 15.35 -21.15
CA ILE A 180 -1.79 14.72 -22.47
C ILE A 180 -0.56 13.85 -22.78
N GLU A 181 0.64 14.36 -22.52
CA GLU A 181 1.88 13.59 -22.70
C GLU A 181 1.96 12.36 -21.78
N LEU A 182 1.45 12.47 -20.54
CA LEU A 182 1.39 11.33 -19.63
C LEU A 182 0.38 10.28 -20.10
N GLU A 183 -0.79 10.71 -20.58
CA GLU A 183 -1.82 9.80 -21.08
C GLU A 183 -1.36 9.05 -22.35
N SER A 184 -0.61 9.71 -23.24
CA SER A 184 -0.09 9.06 -24.44
C SER A 184 0.97 7.99 -24.17
N ARG A 185 1.57 7.99 -22.97
CA ARG A 185 2.52 6.96 -22.52
C ARG A 185 1.81 5.82 -21.80
N GLU A 186 0.88 6.14 -20.91
CA GLU A 186 0.13 5.16 -20.13
C GLU A 186 -1.29 5.68 -19.86
N HIS A 187 -2.26 5.02 -20.49
CA HIS A 187 -3.67 5.40 -20.42
C HIS A 187 -4.26 5.07 -19.05
N LEU A 188 -4.71 6.09 -18.30
CA LEU A 188 -5.09 5.96 -16.89
C LEU A 188 -6.22 4.96 -16.68
N LEU A 189 -7.23 4.97 -17.56
CA LEU A 189 -8.41 4.12 -17.42
C LEU A 189 -8.10 2.63 -17.63
N PRO A 190 -7.68 2.19 -18.83
CA PRO A 190 -7.46 0.76 -19.08
C PRO A 190 -6.26 0.20 -18.31
N ALA A 191 -5.22 1.01 -18.02
CA ALA A 191 -4.03 0.52 -17.31
C ALA A 191 -4.25 0.43 -15.79
N SER A 192 -5.03 1.35 -15.19
CA SER A 192 -5.11 1.50 -13.74
C SER A 192 -6.53 1.40 -13.18
N LEU A 193 -7.44 2.28 -13.63
CA LEU A 193 -8.76 2.39 -12.99
C LEU A 193 -9.69 1.22 -13.32
N TRP A 194 -9.76 0.78 -14.58
CA TRP A 194 -10.59 -0.36 -15.00
C TRP A 194 -10.21 -1.68 -14.30
N PRO A 195 -8.93 -2.10 -14.25
CA PRO A 195 -8.54 -3.29 -13.49
C PRO A 195 -8.87 -3.17 -11.99
N GLY A 196 -8.76 -1.97 -11.43
CA GLY A 196 -9.07 -1.72 -10.02
C GLY A 196 -10.57 -1.72 -9.71
N MET A 197 -11.41 -1.21 -10.60
CA MET A 197 -12.82 -0.93 -10.33
C MET A 197 -13.80 -1.98 -10.91
N ALA A 198 -13.40 -2.70 -11.96
CA ALA A 198 -14.26 -3.69 -12.61
C ALA A 198 -14.77 -4.76 -11.61
N GLY A 199 -16.08 -5.03 -11.63
CA GLY A 199 -16.73 -6.01 -10.77
C GLY A 199 -16.88 -5.60 -9.29
N ARG A 200 -16.58 -4.34 -8.94
CA ARG A 200 -16.70 -3.82 -7.57
C ARG A 200 -17.77 -2.77 -7.47
N LYS A 201 -18.48 -2.75 -6.33
CA LYS A 201 -19.44 -1.69 -6.02
C LYS A 201 -18.69 -0.38 -5.81
N LEU A 202 -19.15 0.68 -6.48
CA LEU A 202 -18.56 2.00 -6.36
C LEU A 202 -19.46 2.88 -5.49
N ILE A 203 -18.87 3.51 -4.48
CA ILE A 203 -19.54 4.49 -3.64
C ILE A 203 -18.72 5.78 -3.58
N SER A 204 -19.36 6.90 -3.30
CA SER A 204 -18.67 8.17 -3.02
C SER A 204 -19.48 9.00 -2.04
N THR A 205 -18.81 9.81 -1.23
CA THR A 205 -19.49 10.72 -0.31
C THR A 205 -20.16 11.87 -1.06
N GLU A 206 -21.24 12.41 -0.49
CA GLU A 206 -21.96 13.58 -0.98
C GLU A 206 -21.03 14.78 -1.18
N GLU A 207 -20.11 15.05 -0.25
CA GLU A 207 -19.18 16.18 -0.34
C GLU A 207 -18.21 16.04 -1.51
N ALA A 208 -17.73 14.83 -1.79
CA ALA A 208 -16.88 14.58 -2.95
C ALA A 208 -17.64 14.74 -4.27
N VAL A 209 -18.88 14.26 -4.33
CA VAL A 209 -19.74 14.40 -5.52
C VAL A 209 -20.15 15.86 -5.73
N ASN A 210 -20.52 16.57 -4.68
CA ASN A 210 -20.84 18.00 -4.73
C ASN A 210 -19.63 18.80 -5.18
N ARG A 211 -18.44 18.50 -4.67
CA ARG A 211 -17.21 19.16 -5.12
C ARG A 211 -16.91 18.89 -6.58
N MET A 212 -17.11 17.65 -7.05
CA MET A 212 -17.00 17.32 -8.47
C MET A 212 -17.98 18.19 -9.29
N TRP A 213 -19.25 18.28 -8.87
CA TRP A 213 -20.25 19.09 -9.56
C TRP A 213 -19.89 20.57 -9.62
N GLU A 214 -19.40 21.17 -8.53
CA GLU A 214 -18.91 22.56 -8.54
C GLU A 214 -17.83 22.78 -9.60
N ILE A 215 -16.90 21.82 -9.74
CA ILE A 215 -15.83 21.88 -10.73
C ILE A 215 -16.41 21.70 -12.14
N VAL A 216 -17.25 20.68 -12.35
CA VAL A 216 -17.88 20.38 -13.63
C VAL A 216 -18.74 21.55 -14.11
N ASP A 217 -19.48 22.20 -13.22
CA ASP A 217 -20.29 23.36 -13.56
C ASP A 217 -19.48 24.58 -13.96
N THR A 218 -18.26 24.70 -13.42
CA THR A 218 -17.40 25.83 -13.71
C THR A 218 -16.63 25.64 -15.01
N ILE A 219 -16.09 24.44 -15.27
CA ILE A 219 -15.10 24.25 -16.34
C ILE A 219 -15.39 23.09 -17.31
N ALA A 220 -16.30 22.15 -17.04
CA ALA A 220 -16.41 20.96 -17.89
C ALA A 220 -16.79 21.24 -19.35
N THR A 221 -16.25 20.42 -20.26
CA THR A 221 -16.75 20.29 -21.64
C THR A 221 -18.13 19.62 -21.65
N PRO A 222 -18.88 19.65 -22.76
CA PRO A 222 -20.16 18.95 -22.87
C PRO A 222 -20.06 17.43 -22.65
N SER A 223 -18.99 16.77 -23.12
CA SER A 223 -18.75 15.33 -22.94
C SER A 223 -18.39 14.98 -21.49
N GLU A 224 -17.58 15.81 -20.82
CA GLU A 224 -17.26 15.64 -19.39
C GLU A 224 -18.51 15.79 -18.52
N ARG A 225 -19.36 16.78 -18.82
CA ARG A 225 -20.66 16.97 -18.15
C ARG A 225 -21.58 15.77 -18.37
N ALA A 226 -21.71 15.29 -19.60
CA ALA A 226 -22.54 14.12 -19.90
C ALA A 226 -22.08 12.87 -19.13
N ARG A 227 -20.77 12.62 -19.05
CA ARG A 227 -20.22 11.51 -18.24
C ARG A 227 -20.50 11.70 -16.75
N THR A 228 -20.41 12.93 -16.24
CA THR A 228 -20.75 13.25 -14.85
C THR A 228 -22.21 12.92 -14.53
N GLU A 229 -23.14 13.32 -15.40
CA GLU A 229 -24.57 13.00 -15.27
C GLU A 229 -24.83 11.48 -15.24
N LEU A 230 -24.12 10.72 -16.08
CA LEU A 230 -24.22 9.26 -16.15
C LEU A 230 -23.68 8.59 -14.88
N ILE A 231 -22.45 8.91 -14.43
CA ILE A 231 -21.84 8.22 -13.29
C ILE A 231 -22.55 8.55 -11.96
N THR A 232 -23.24 9.69 -11.86
CA THR A 232 -24.00 10.11 -10.67
C THR A 232 -25.49 9.82 -10.77
N ASN A 233 -25.96 9.19 -11.85
CA ASN A 233 -27.37 8.91 -12.11
C ASN A 233 -28.29 10.15 -12.11
N GLN A 234 -27.75 11.33 -12.43
CA GLN A 234 -28.56 12.56 -12.52
C GLN A 234 -29.35 12.65 -13.82
N ARG A 235 -29.03 11.79 -14.79
CA ARG A 235 -29.74 11.68 -16.06
C ARG A 235 -30.04 10.22 -16.36
N LYS A 236 -31.22 9.97 -16.92
CA LYS A 236 -31.57 8.66 -17.49
C LYS A 236 -30.86 8.48 -18.83
N PRO A 237 -30.44 7.24 -19.15
CA PRO A 237 -29.91 6.98 -20.46
C PRO A 237 -30.87 7.36 -21.59
N ALA A 238 -30.33 7.77 -22.75
CA ALA A 238 -31.10 8.08 -23.94
C ALA A 238 -31.72 6.80 -24.52
N GLY A 239 -33.06 6.77 -24.58
CA GLY A 239 -33.81 5.63 -25.12
C GLY A 239 -33.71 4.38 -24.24
N ASP A 240 -33.47 3.24 -24.87
CA ASP A 240 -33.39 1.92 -24.20
C ASP A 240 -31.94 1.50 -23.88
N LEU A 241 -30.97 2.40 -24.02
CA LEU A 241 -29.56 2.08 -23.76
C LEU A 241 -29.32 1.80 -22.27
N SER A 242 -28.43 0.84 -22.00
CA SER A 242 -27.87 0.71 -20.66
C SER A 242 -26.94 1.88 -20.38
N LEU A 243 -26.78 2.23 -19.11
CA LEU A 243 -25.91 3.33 -18.68
C LEU A 243 -24.46 3.15 -19.17
N LEU A 244 -23.97 1.90 -19.20
CA LEU A 244 -22.65 1.57 -19.77
C LEU A 244 -22.58 1.79 -21.28
N ALA A 245 -23.64 1.43 -22.01
CA ALA A 245 -23.67 1.61 -23.47
C ALA A 245 -23.66 3.09 -23.85
N GLU A 246 -24.32 3.95 -23.06
CA GLU A 246 -24.24 5.40 -23.29
C GLU A 246 -22.90 5.98 -22.85
N MET A 247 -22.34 5.55 -21.71
CA MET A 247 -21.01 5.99 -21.29
C MET A 247 -19.93 5.62 -22.31
N GLN A 248 -20.08 4.48 -23.00
CA GLN A 248 -19.18 4.05 -24.07
C GLN A 248 -19.18 5.03 -25.26
N GLN A 249 -20.25 5.79 -25.52
CA GLN A 249 -20.28 6.79 -26.60
C GLN A 249 -19.36 7.97 -26.34
N TYR A 250 -18.97 8.18 -25.07
CA TYR A 250 -18.07 9.26 -24.65
C TYR A 250 -16.65 8.75 -24.31
N SER A 251 -16.30 7.55 -24.80
CA SER A 251 -15.03 6.88 -24.49
C SER A 251 -14.45 6.17 -25.70
N ASP A 252 -13.20 6.45 -26.04
CA ASP A 252 -12.45 5.70 -27.05
C ASP A 252 -12.03 4.32 -26.54
N TYR A 253 -11.90 4.17 -25.21
CA TYR A 253 -11.55 2.90 -24.58
C TYR A 253 -12.79 2.04 -24.35
N PRO A 254 -12.69 0.70 -24.50
CA PRO A 254 -13.76 -0.21 -24.14
C PRO A 254 -13.97 -0.18 -22.62
N LEU A 255 -15.22 0.01 -22.21
CA LEU A 255 -15.62 -0.08 -20.80
C LEU A 255 -15.71 -1.55 -20.38
N PRO A 256 -15.29 -1.90 -19.15
CA PRO A 256 -15.53 -3.24 -18.59
C PRO A 256 -17.03 -3.52 -18.51
N SER A 257 -17.47 -4.68 -19.00
CA SER A 257 -18.89 -5.06 -19.00
C SER A 257 -19.48 -5.25 -17.60
N ASN A 258 -18.61 -5.45 -16.59
CA ASN A 258 -18.95 -5.60 -15.19
C ASN A 258 -18.63 -4.34 -14.35
N LEU A 259 -18.44 -3.19 -14.98
CA LEU A 259 -18.28 -1.92 -14.27
C LEU A 259 -19.60 -1.55 -13.58
N CYS A 260 -19.59 -1.40 -12.25
CA CYS A 260 -20.79 -1.10 -11.48
C CYS A 260 -21.09 0.39 -11.47
N LEU A 261 -21.88 0.84 -12.45
CA LEU A 261 -22.43 2.19 -12.50
C LEU A 261 -23.96 2.16 -12.39
N PRO A 262 -24.59 3.22 -11.84
CA PRO A 262 -23.97 4.46 -11.35
C PRO A 262 -23.25 4.30 -10.00
N ILE A 263 -22.40 5.27 -9.65
CA ILE A 263 -21.74 5.34 -8.34
C ILE A 263 -22.81 5.67 -7.28
N VAL A 264 -22.81 4.91 -6.20
CA VAL A 264 -23.77 5.14 -5.10
C VAL A 264 -23.28 6.29 -4.22
N ILE A 265 -24.11 7.32 -4.09
CA ILE A 265 -23.82 8.48 -3.25
C ILE A 265 -24.23 8.16 -1.81
N VAL A 266 -23.33 8.39 -0.86
CA VAL A 266 -23.54 8.14 0.57
C VAL A 266 -23.27 9.41 1.39
N PRO A 267 -23.89 9.58 2.57
CA PRO A 267 -23.57 10.70 3.45
C PRO A 267 -22.09 10.67 3.87
N GLY A 268 -21.43 11.81 3.85
CA GLY A 268 -20.05 11.93 4.32
C GLY A 268 -19.92 11.77 5.82
N THR A 269 -18.75 11.29 6.25
CA THR A 269 -18.46 11.11 7.68
C THR A 269 -18.17 12.45 8.35
N LYS A 270 -19.02 12.81 9.30
CA LYS A 270 -18.90 14.04 10.11
C LYS A 270 -18.02 13.84 11.33
N GLN A 271 -17.49 14.94 11.88
CA GLN A 271 -16.66 14.90 13.09
C GLN A 271 -17.34 14.18 14.27
N SER A 272 -18.64 14.42 14.47
CA SER A 272 -19.43 13.77 15.53
C SER A 272 -19.54 12.25 15.36
N GLU A 273 -19.57 11.75 14.11
CA GLU A 273 -19.60 10.32 13.82
C GLU A 273 -18.25 9.68 14.11
N ILE A 274 -17.15 10.39 13.82
CA ILE A 274 -15.79 9.95 14.14
C ILE A 274 -15.63 9.84 15.65
N GLU A 275 -16.07 10.86 16.40
CA GLU A 275 -16.02 10.83 17.87
C GLU A 275 -16.81 9.65 18.45
N THR A 276 -17.99 9.39 17.91
CA THR A 276 -18.84 8.26 18.31
C THR A 276 -18.16 6.94 17.97
N ALA A 277 -17.64 6.79 16.75
CA ALA A 277 -16.95 5.59 16.31
C ALA A 277 -15.70 5.27 17.15
N VAL A 278 -14.96 6.29 17.59
CA VAL A 278 -13.83 6.09 18.50
C VAL A 278 -14.29 5.66 19.88
N LYS A 279 -15.37 6.25 20.42
CA LYS A 279 -15.95 5.83 21.71
C LYS A 279 -16.46 4.38 21.66
N GLU A 280 -16.97 3.95 20.52
CA GLU A 280 -17.44 2.59 20.26
C GLU A 280 -16.31 1.61 19.89
N GLY A 281 -15.06 2.07 19.76
CA GLY A 281 -13.91 1.24 19.41
C GLY A 281 -13.88 0.78 17.95
N ARG A 282 -14.70 1.37 17.06
CA ARG A 282 -14.70 1.08 15.62
C ARG A 282 -13.58 1.82 14.87
N LEU A 283 -13.11 2.94 15.43
CA LEU A 283 -11.94 3.66 14.96
C LEU A 283 -10.93 3.83 16.11
N PRO A 284 -9.62 3.83 15.83
CA PRO A 284 -8.61 4.09 16.85
C PRO A 284 -8.59 5.56 17.26
N GLU A 285 -8.01 5.86 18.42
CA GLU A 285 -7.96 7.24 18.96
C GLU A 285 -7.22 8.21 18.00
N VAL A 286 -6.18 7.73 17.31
CA VAL A 286 -5.42 8.51 16.31
C VAL A 286 -6.28 9.02 15.15
N SER A 287 -7.43 8.38 14.88
CA SER A 287 -8.37 8.81 13.85
C SER A 287 -8.95 10.19 14.11
N ARG A 288 -9.05 10.64 15.38
CA ARG A 288 -9.49 12.00 15.73
C ARG A 288 -8.52 13.05 15.22
N GLN A 289 -7.22 12.77 15.40
CA GLN A 289 -6.15 13.67 14.96
C GLN A 289 -6.04 13.68 13.44
N VAL A 290 -6.20 12.52 12.78
CA VAL A 290 -6.29 12.47 11.31
C VAL A 290 -7.44 13.35 10.84
N ALA A 291 -8.64 13.18 11.41
CA ALA A 291 -9.81 13.92 11.01
C ALA A 291 -9.66 15.45 11.15
N SER A 292 -9.02 15.92 12.22
CA SER A 292 -8.83 17.36 12.47
C SER A 292 -7.87 18.05 11.49
N GLU A 293 -6.94 17.29 10.90
CA GLU A 293 -5.95 17.81 9.94
C GLU A 293 -6.46 17.79 8.48
N LEU A 294 -7.60 17.15 8.23
CA LEU A 294 -8.20 17.04 6.90
C LEU A 294 -9.25 18.13 6.67
N SER A 295 -9.26 18.68 5.45
CA SER A 295 -10.37 19.52 4.98
C SER A 295 -11.68 18.73 4.97
N ASP A 296 -12.81 19.42 4.98
CA ASP A 296 -14.14 18.78 5.10
C ASP A 296 -14.38 17.70 4.04
N ILE A 297 -13.99 17.96 2.79
CA ILE A 297 -14.12 16.99 1.69
C ILE A 297 -13.23 15.77 1.94
N ASN A 298 -11.94 15.98 2.25
CA ASN A 298 -11.02 14.87 2.48
C ASN A 298 -11.40 14.08 3.74
N ARG A 299 -11.83 14.76 4.80
CA ARG A 299 -12.34 14.12 6.01
C ARG A 299 -13.55 13.25 5.68
N SER A 300 -14.51 13.77 4.92
CA SER A 300 -15.70 13.00 4.54
C SER A 300 -15.32 11.69 3.85
N VAL A 301 -14.43 11.73 2.86
CA VAL A 301 -14.05 10.57 2.04
C VAL A 301 -13.17 9.60 2.82
N PHE A 302 -12.02 10.07 3.31
CA PHE A 302 -11.01 9.17 3.88
C PHE A 302 -11.47 8.56 5.21
N MET A 303 -12.22 9.32 6.02
CA MET A 303 -12.78 8.78 7.26
C MET A 303 -13.95 7.83 6.99
N TYR A 304 -14.75 8.05 5.94
CA TYR A 304 -15.78 7.10 5.52
C TYR A 304 -15.18 5.76 5.14
N GLY A 305 -14.13 5.77 4.32
CA GLY A 305 -13.39 4.56 3.94
C GLY A 305 -12.82 3.82 5.15
N TRP A 306 -12.22 4.56 6.09
CA TRP A 306 -11.70 3.96 7.33
C TRP A 306 -12.81 3.32 8.16
N LEU A 307 -13.89 4.06 8.40
CA LEU A 307 -14.99 3.67 9.27
C LEU A 307 -15.71 2.41 8.80
N HIS A 308 -15.83 2.24 7.49
CA HIS A 308 -16.57 1.14 6.86
C HIS A 308 -15.66 0.02 6.35
N ASN A 309 -14.34 0.09 6.62
CA ASN A 309 -13.35 -0.85 6.11
C ASN A 309 -13.43 -1.00 4.58
N HIS A 310 -13.54 0.12 3.87
CA HIS A 310 -13.54 0.17 2.42
C HIS A 310 -12.22 0.75 1.92
N THR A 311 -11.63 0.11 0.91
CA THR A 311 -10.49 0.68 0.20
C THR A 311 -10.93 1.97 -0.48
N THR A 312 -10.26 3.07 -0.12
CA THR A 312 -10.46 4.37 -0.75
C THR A 312 -9.52 4.51 -1.93
N ILE A 313 -10.08 4.67 -3.13
CA ILE A 313 -9.31 4.93 -4.36
C ILE A 313 -9.14 6.44 -4.52
N SER A 314 -7.90 6.91 -4.62
CA SER A 314 -7.58 8.34 -4.72
C SER A 314 -6.31 8.59 -5.52
N SER A 315 -6.20 9.76 -6.16
CA SER A 315 -4.94 10.27 -6.69
C SER A 315 -4.30 11.33 -5.80
N ASN A 316 -4.91 11.66 -4.65
CA ASN A 316 -4.46 12.69 -3.75
C ASN A 316 -3.33 12.19 -2.83
N ARG A 317 -2.12 12.14 -3.40
CA ARG A 317 -0.91 11.67 -2.69
C ARG A 317 -0.58 12.50 -1.44
N THR A 318 -0.90 13.79 -1.44
CA THR A 318 -0.66 14.66 -0.29
C THR A 318 -1.50 14.23 0.90
N VAL A 319 -2.81 14.02 0.71
CA VAL A 319 -3.69 13.57 1.80
C VAL A 319 -3.30 12.19 2.28
N ALA A 320 -3.02 11.26 1.38
CA ALA A 320 -2.58 9.92 1.77
C ALA A 320 -1.30 9.95 2.64
N LYS A 321 -0.31 10.77 2.26
CA LYS A 321 0.92 10.95 3.05
C LYS A 321 0.68 11.67 4.37
N THR A 322 -0.24 12.64 4.42
CA THR A 322 -0.61 13.31 5.68
C THR A 322 -1.23 12.31 6.65
N VAL A 323 -2.17 11.49 6.17
CA VAL A 323 -2.80 10.42 6.97
C VAL A 323 -1.75 9.43 7.45
N GLU A 324 -0.86 8.97 6.56
CA GLU A 324 0.25 8.08 6.90
C GLU A 324 1.18 8.65 7.95
N GLY A 325 1.67 9.88 7.76
CA GLY A 325 2.57 10.54 8.70
C GLY A 325 1.94 10.77 10.08
N ILE A 326 0.64 11.08 10.16
CA ILE A 326 -0.06 11.22 11.45
C ILE A 326 -0.12 9.88 12.17
N ILE A 327 -0.48 8.80 11.48
CA ILE A 327 -0.60 7.46 12.08
C ILE A 327 0.78 6.90 12.43
N GLU A 328 1.81 7.13 11.64
CA GLU A 328 3.18 6.75 11.98
C GLU A 328 3.69 7.46 13.23
N LYS A 329 3.36 8.75 13.39
CA LYS A 329 3.85 9.57 14.51
C LYS A 329 3.07 9.35 15.80
N HIS A 330 1.76 9.09 15.72
CA HIS A 330 0.86 9.09 16.88
C HIS A 330 0.11 7.77 17.09
N GLY A 331 0.03 6.92 16.05
CA GLY A 331 -0.68 5.65 16.09
C GLY A 331 0.18 4.53 16.68
N LYS A 332 -0.50 3.62 17.38
CA LYS A 332 0.06 2.36 17.86
C LYS A 332 0.06 1.32 16.74
N GLU A 333 0.80 0.23 16.94
CA GLU A 333 0.89 -0.83 15.93
C GLU A 333 -0.48 -1.51 15.69
N GLU A 334 -1.27 -1.65 16.75
CA GLU A 334 -2.61 -2.23 16.71
C GLU A 334 -3.69 -1.33 16.11
N ASP A 335 -3.42 -0.02 15.97
CA ASP A 335 -4.42 0.95 15.50
C ASP A 335 -4.72 0.79 14.01
N GLY A 336 -3.77 0.24 13.24
CA GLY A 336 -3.86 0.15 11.78
C GLY A 336 -4.07 1.52 11.12
N GLY A 337 -4.71 1.52 9.95
CA GLY A 337 -5.04 2.76 9.25
C GLY A 337 -5.98 2.54 8.07
N PRO A 338 -6.47 3.63 7.45
CA PRO A 338 -7.36 3.53 6.30
C PRO A 338 -6.64 2.91 5.11
N VAL A 339 -7.30 1.98 4.42
CA VAL A 339 -6.74 1.38 3.21
C VAL A 339 -6.91 2.35 2.05
N ILE A 340 -5.81 2.97 1.61
CA ILE A 340 -5.81 3.93 0.50
C ILE A 340 -5.10 3.32 -0.70
N TRP A 341 -5.85 3.08 -1.78
CA TRP A 341 -5.29 2.71 -3.07
C TRP A 341 -4.97 3.98 -3.83
N LEU A 342 -3.67 4.29 -3.91
CA LEU A 342 -3.19 5.44 -4.68
C LEU A 342 -3.07 5.08 -6.16
N SER A 343 -3.87 5.74 -7.00
CA SER A 343 -3.75 5.65 -8.45
C SER A 343 -2.57 6.50 -8.96
N GLU A 344 -2.24 6.33 -10.24
CA GLU A 344 -1.47 7.33 -10.96
C GLU A 344 -2.19 8.69 -10.97
N PRO A 345 -1.48 9.83 -11.14
CA PRO A 345 -2.08 11.16 -11.06
C PRO A 345 -3.35 11.28 -11.90
N ALA A 346 -4.46 11.65 -11.27
CA ALA A 346 -5.72 11.90 -11.95
C ALA A 346 -5.55 12.91 -13.09
N ARG A 347 -6.26 12.68 -14.18
CA ARG A 347 -6.40 13.69 -15.23
C ARG A 347 -7.44 14.72 -14.81
N SER A 348 -7.08 15.99 -14.91
CA SER A 348 -8.01 17.09 -14.67
C SER A 348 -9.01 17.20 -15.81
N LEU A 349 -10.10 17.94 -15.60
CA LEU A 349 -10.96 18.34 -16.70
C LEU A 349 -10.18 19.22 -17.69
N LEU A 350 -10.48 19.13 -18.98
CA LEU A 350 -9.84 19.96 -20.01
C LEU A 350 -10.17 21.43 -19.82
N GLY A 351 -11.41 21.73 -19.42
CA GLY A 351 -11.86 23.10 -19.27
C GLY A 351 -12.47 23.67 -20.55
N LYS A 352 -13.58 24.41 -20.45
CA LYS A 352 -13.90 25.46 -21.42
C LYS A 352 -12.90 26.60 -21.20
N GLU A 353 -12.23 27.03 -22.25
CA GLU A 353 -11.44 28.25 -22.17
C GLU A 353 -12.35 29.40 -21.72
N LYS A 354 -11.95 30.15 -20.69
CA LYS A 354 -12.62 31.42 -20.40
C LYS A 354 -12.40 32.28 -21.64
N GLU A 355 -13.47 32.69 -22.32
CA GLU A 355 -13.41 33.87 -23.18
C GLU A 355 -12.68 34.95 -22.40
N ARG A 356 -11.43 35.23 -22.77
CA ARG A 356 -10.69 36.36 -22.21
C ARG A 356 -11.57 37.57 -22.50
N ARG A 357 -12.11 38.19 -21.45
CA ARG A 357 -12.77 39.49 -21.57
C ARG A 357 -11.81 40.39 -22.34
N LYS A 358 -12.22 40.76 -23.55
CA LYS A 358 -11.54 41.75 -24.39
C LYS A 358 -11.50 43.10 -23.70
#